data_AF-A0A4R5D7H7-F1
#
_entry.id   AF-A0A4R5D7H7-F1
#
_cell.length_a   1.000
_cell.length_b   1.000
_cell.length_c   1.000
_cell.angle_alpha   90.00
_cell.angle_beta   90.00
_cell.angle_gamma   90.00
#
_symmetry.space_group_name_H-M   'P 1'
#
loop_
_entity.id
_entity.type
_entity.pdbx_description
1 polymer ?
#
loop_
_entity_poly.entity_id
_entity_poly.type
_entity_poly.pdbx_seq_one_letter_code
_entity_poly.pdbx_strand_id
1 'polypeptide(L)'
;MKSVPLHVRVPEYLSDKLNVESADSGTSNSEVLRKIISNHYTVTENDIYNSNKFIYLTSWIFQKKGFPQDSSNKQTLIDLKNITLEVIKNNSLPSNLMEEFEKLLFDLQRFIAAYGTENNKFRFCVLYHEDTFDYTGLADYIAYKAFENRIQL
;
A
#
# COMPACT_ATOMS: atom_id res chain seq x y z
N MET A 1 -14.33 8.25 -12.94
CA MET A 1 -15.05 7.64 -11.80
C MET A 1 -16.53 7.90 -11.97
N LYS A 2 -17.39 6.93 -11.64
CA LYS A 2 -18.85 7.19 -11.57
C LYS A 2 -19.13 8.02 -10.32
N SER A 3 -19.77 9.18 -10.48
CA SER A 3 -20.27 9.97 -9.36
C SER A 3 -21.60 9.40 -8.89
N VAL A 4 -21.78 9.27 -7.57
CA VAL A 4 -23.05 8.91 -6.94
C VAL A 4 -23.62 10.16 -6.28
N PRO A 5 -24.87 10.56 -6.57
CA PRO A 5 -25.50 11.70 -5.92
C PRO A 5 -25.80 11.35 -4.46
N LEU A 6 -25.37 12.22 -3.53
CA LEU A 6 -25.62 12.07 -2.10
C LEU A 6 -26.40 13.30 -1.61
N HIS A 7 -27.51 13.08 -0.91
CA HIS A 7 -28.31 14.15 -0.32
C HIS A 7 -27.93 14.34 1.15
N VAL A 8 -27.26 15.44 1.47
CA VAL A 8 -26.83 15.76 2.83
C VAL A 8 -27.82 16.72 3.49
N ARG A 9 -28.25 16.41 4.71
CA ARG A 9 -29.00 17.36 5.56
C ARG A 9 -28.02 18.01 6.53
N VAL A 10 -27.94 19.33 6.47
CA VAL A 10 -27.02 20.12 7.27
C VAL A 10 -27.83 21.05 8.19
N PRO A 11 -27.49 21.16 9.48
CA PRO A 11 -28.08 22.13 10.38
C PRO A 11 -27.99 23.57 9.84
N GLU A 12 -29.00 24.39 10.10
CA GLU A 12 -29.15 25.75 9.54
C GLU A 12 -27.91 26.62 9.75
N TYR A 13 -27.37 26.63 10.98
CA TYR A 13 -26.15 27.40 11.31
C TYR A 13 -24.89 26.97 10.54
N LEU A 14 -24.80 25.72 10.09
CA LEU A 14 -23.71 25.24 9.23
C LEU A 14 -24.01 25.55 7.77
N SER A 15 -25.28 25.52 7.36
CA SER A 15 -25.71 25.94 6.03
C SER A 15 -25.35 27.40 5.76
N ASP A 16 -25.58 28.28 6.74
CA ASP A 16 -25.24 29.70 6.61
C ASP A 16 -23.73 29.91 6.43
N LYS A 17 -22.92 29.19 7.21
CA LYS A 17 -21.46 29.23 7.06
C LYS A 17 -21.00 28.70 5.70
N LEU A 18 -21.61 27.61 5.21
CA LEU A 18 -21.32 27.07 3.87
C LEU A 18 -21.68 28.06 2.77
N ASN A 19 -22.80 28.77 2.89
CA ASN A 19 -23.21 29.78 1.91
C ASN A 19 -22.24 30.97 1.87
N VAL A 20 -21.75 31.42 3.03
CA VAL A 20 -20.73 32.47 3.12
C VAL A 20 -19.43 32.00 2.46
N GLU A 21 -18.95 30.80 2.80
CA GLU A 21 -17.71 30.25 2.23
C GLU A 21 -17.83 29.97 0.72
N SER A 22 -19.01 29.57 0.25
CA SER A 22 -19.35 29.41 -1.16
C SER A 22 -19.31 30.76 -1.90
N ALA A 23 -19.88 31.81 -1.31
CA ALA A 23 -19.85 33.16 -1.87
C ALA A 23 -18.42 33.73 -1.93
N ASP A 24 -17.64 33.57 -0.85
CA ASP A 24 -16.27 34.07 -0.74
C ASP A 24 -15.32 33.36 -1.71
N SER A 25 -15.53 32.06 -1.94
CA SER A 25 -14.70 31.24 -2.84
C SER A 25 -15.18 31.22 -4.29
N GLY A 26 -16.38 31.72 -4.58
CA GLY A 26 -17.01 31.64 -5.90
C GLY A 26 -17.30 30.20 -6.36
N THR A 27 -17.37 29.24 -5.43
CA THR A 27 -17.62 27.82 -5.72
C THR A 27 -18.96 27.38 -5.17
N SER A 28 -19.53 26.29 -5.69
CA SER A 28 -20.82 25.79 -5.20
C SER A 28 -20.72 25.18 -3.80
N ASN A 29 -21.82 25.20 -3.03
CA ASN A 29 -21.91 24.49 -1.75
C ASN A 29 -21.50 23.01 -1.85
N SER A 30 -21.77 22.37 -2.98
CA SER A 30 -21.35 20.98 -3.23
C SER A 30 -19.83 20.83 -3.34
N GLU A 31 -19.14 21.80 -3.94
CA GLU A 31 -17.68 21.80 -4.04
C GLU A 31 -17.03 22.14 -2.70
N VAL A 32 -17.59 23.09 -1.96
CA VAL A 32 -17.16 23.39 -0.58
C VAL A 32 -17.29 22.15 0.30
N LEU A 33 -18.44 21.46 0.26
CA LEU A 33 -18.64 20.21 0.99
C LEU A 33 -17.67 19.12 0.54
N ARG A 34 -17.45 18.94 -0.77
CA ARG A 34 -16.44 17.98 -1.27
C ARG A 34 -15.06 18.31 -0.75
N LYS A 35 -14.67 19.59 -0.75
CA LYS A 35 -13.37 20.04 -0.24
C LYS A 35 -13.23 19.77 1.26
N ILE A 36 -14.26 20.07 2.05
CA ILE A 36 -14.28 19.76 3.49
C ILE A 36 -14.16 18.25 3.71
N ILE A 37 -14.93 17.44 2.97
CA ILE A 37 -14.89 15.99 3.05
C ILE A 37 -13.50 15.47 2.61
N SER A 38 -12.91 15.99 1.53
CA SER A 38 -11.58 15.60 1.05
C SER A 38 -10.44 16.06 1.95
N ASN A 39 -10.61 17.16 2.68
CA ASN A 39 -9.65 17.62 3.67
C ASN A 39 -9.75 16.81 4.98
N HIS A 40 -10.95 16.38 5.34
CA HIS A 40 -11.19 15.64 6.58
C HIS A 40 -10.94 14.14 6.42
N TYR A 41 -11.38 13.59 5.30
CA TYR A 41 -11.01 12.27 4.82
C TYR A 41 -9.96 12.49 3.76
N THR A 42 -8.69 12.37 4.13
CA THR A 42 -7.67 12.00 3.16
C THR A 42 -8.12 10.69 2.55
N VAL A 43 -8.86 10.74 1.45
CA VAL A 43 -9.12 9.57 0.64
C VAL A 43 -7.77 9.18 0.09
N THR A 44 -7.07 8.31 0.80
CA THR A 44 -5.93 7.59 0.26
C THR A 44 -6.49 6.70 -0.85
N GLU A 45 -6.67 7.27 -2.04
CA GLU A 45 -7.03 6.55 -3.27
C GLU A 45 -5.97 5.48 -3.66
N ASN A 46 -4.91 5.33 -2.87
CA ASN A 46 -3.88 4.32 -3.01
C ASN A 46 -3.69 3.54 -1.70
N ASP A 47 -4.73 2.91 -1.17
CA ASP A 47 -4.54 1.94 -0.11
C ASP A 47 -4.01 0.63 -0.71
N ILE A 48 -2.76 0.67 -1.18
CA ILE A 48 -2.08 -0.48 -1.77
C ILE A 48 -2.10 -1.66 -0.81
N TYR A 49 -2.11 -1.41 0.50
CA TYR A 49 -2.09 -2.42 1.55
C TYR A 49 -3.38 -3.25 1.64
N ASN A 50 -4.49 -2.73 1.09
CA ASN A 50 -5.74 -3.45 0.91
C ASN A 50 -5.95 -3.95 -0.54
N SER A 51 -4.95 -3.81 -1.41
CA SER A 51 -5.04 -4.24 -2.80
C SER A 51 -4.65 -5.71 -3.00
N ASN A 52 -5.24 -6.35 -4.02
CA ASN A 52 -4.84 -7.69 -4.46
C ASN A 52 -3.34 -7.77 -4.82
N LYS A 53 -2.73 -6.66 -5.26
CA LYS A 53 -1.30 -6.60 -5.56
C LYS A 53 -0.46 -6.79 -4.30
N PHE A 54 -0.82 -6.15 -3.19
CA PHE A 54 -0.11 -6.31 -1.92
C PHE A 54 -0.33 -7.69 -1.31
N ILE A 55 -1.56 -8.23 -1.39
CA ILE A 55 -1.84 -9.61 -0.99
C ILE A 55 -0.99 -10.59 -1.81
N TYR A 56 -0.88 -10.37 -3.12
CA TYR A 56 -0.05 -11.18 -4.00
C TYR A 56 1.45 -11.10 -3.62
N LEU A 57 1.98 -9.89 -3.43
CA LEU A 57 3.37 -9.68 -3.02
C LEU A 57 3.67 -10.34 -1.67
N THR A 58 2.85 -10.10 -0.66
CA THR A 58 3.02 -10.67 0.69
C THR A 58 2.93 -12.19 0.68
N SER A 59 1.97 -12.75 -0.05
CA SER A 59 1.86 -14.21 -0.24
C SER A 59 3.13 -14.79 -0.87
N TRP A 60 3.67 -14.11 -1.90
CA TRP A 60 4.92 -14.53 -2.53
C TRP A 60 6.12 -14.43 -1.56
N ILE A 61 6.24 -13.34 -0.79
CA ILE A 61 7.29 -13.19 0.24
C ILE A 61 7.25 -14.36 1.23
N PHE A 62 6.07 -14.69 1.76
CA PHE A 62 5.90 -15.82 2.68
C PHE A 62 6.15 -17.16 2.02
N GLN A 63 5.76 -17.35 0.77
CA GLN A 63 6.08 -18.57 0.02
C GLN A 63 7.60 -18.76 -0.10
N LYS A 64 8.36 -17.67 -0.23
CA LYS A 64 9.83 -17.73 -0.30
C LYS A 64 10.50 -18.04 1.02
N LYS A 65 9.79 -17.99 2.15
CA LYS A 65 10.29 -18.42 3.46
C LYS A 65 10.62 -19.92 3.40
N GLY A 66 11.89 -20.25 3.17
CA GLY A 66 12.38 -21.63 3.01
C GLY A 66 12.56 -22.10 1.56
N PHE A 67 12.13 -21.32 0.56
CA PHE A 67 12.30 -21.65 -0.86
C PHE A 67 13.01 -20.49 -1.59
N PRO A 68 14.34 -20.36 -1.44
CA PRO A 68 15.09 -19.22 -1.98
C PRO A 68 15.22 -19.24 -3.52
N GLN A 69 14.84 -20.32 -4.20
CA GLN A 69 14.82 -20.40 -5.66
C GLN A 69 13.45 -19.96 -6.22
N ASP A 70 13.44 -19.53 -7.48
CA ASP A 70 12.21 -19.17 -8.18
C ASP A 70 12.23 -19.66 -9.63
N SER A 71 11.13 -20.29 -10.03
CA SER A 71 10.89 -20.79 -11.39
C SER A 71 9.86 -19.94 -12.14
N SER A 72 9.38 -18.85 -11.55
CA SER A 72 8.54 -17.85 -12.19
C SER A 72 9.22 -17.28 -13.41
N ASN A 73 8.43 -16.94 -14.42
CA ASN A 73 8.96 -16.26 -15.59
C ASN A 73 9.49 -14.86 -15.21
N LYS A 74 10.37 -14.31 -16.04
CA LYS A 74 10.99 -13.00 -15.80
C LYS A 74 9.97 -11.87 -15.65
N GLN A 75 8.85 -11.93 -16.38
CA GLN A 75 7.81 -10.90 -16.33
C GLN A 75 7.15 -10.86 -14.95
N THR A 76 6.82 -12.01 -14.37
CA THR A 76 6.28 -12.11 -13.02
C THR A 76 7.21 -11.48 -11.98
N LEU A 77 8.53 -11.67 -12.12
CA LEU A 77 9.51 -11.03 -11.23
C LEU A 77 9.56 -9.50 -11.43
N ILE A 78 9.45 -9.02 -12.67
CA ILE A 78 9.35 -7.59 -12.97
C ILE A 78 8.08 -6.99 -12.35
N ASP A 79 6.96 -7.72 -12.41
CA ASP A 79 5.69 -7.28 -11.83
C ASP A 79 5.80 -7.19 -10.30
N LEU A 80 6.37 -8.19 -9.63
CA LEU A 80 6.65 -8.17 -8.18
C LEU A 80 7.56 -7.00 -7.79
N LYS A 81 8.61 -6.73 -8.57
CA LYS A 81 9.49 -5.56 -8.38
C LYS A 81 8.71 -4.26 -8.47
N ASN A 82 7.80 -4.12 -9.45
CA ASN A 82 7.00 -2.93 -9.62
C ASN A 82 6.01 -2.74 -8.47
N ILE A 83 5.36 -3.81 -7.99
CA ILE A 83 4.49 -3.75 -6.80
C ILE A 83 5.31 -3.33 -5.58
N THR A 84 6.51 -3.89 -5.40
CA THR A 84 7.42 -3.51 -4.29
C THR A 84 7.77 -2.02 -4.34
N LEU A 85 8.05 -1.48 -5.52
CA LEU A 85 8.28 -0.04 -5.71
C LEU A 85 7.05 0.80 -5.36
N GLU A 86 5.85 0.36 -5.74
CA GLU A 86 4.60 1.04 -5.37
C GLU A 86 4.41 1.05 -3.83
N VAL A 87 4.71 -0.06 -3.15
CA VAL A 87 4.64 -0.18 -1.69
C VAL A 87 5.59 0.79 -1.00
N ILE A 88 6.84 0.86 -1.48
CA ILE A 88 7.85 1.75 -0.91
C ILE A 88 7.43 3.21 -1.09
N LYS A 89 7.04 3.60 -2.32
CA LYS A 89 6.64 4.99 -2.63
C LYS A 89 5.42 5.48 -1.84
N ASN A 90 4.58 4.56 -1.38
CA ASN A 90 3.38 4.93 -0.63
C ASN A 90 3.72 5.49 0.77
N ASN A 91 4.90 5.19 1.33
CA ASN A 91 5.40 5.75 2.60
C ASN A 91 4.48 5.57 3.82
N SER A 92 3.55 4.61 3.79
CA SER A 92 2.61 4.36 4.90
C SER A 92 3.01 3.17 5.80
N LEU A 93 4.15 2.54 5.53
CA LEU A 93 4.69 1.48 6.40
C LEU A 93 5.54 2.06 7.54
N PRO A 94 5.58 1.39 8.69
CA PRO A 94 6.59 1.65 9.71
C PRO A 94 8.01 1.60 9.12
N SER A 95 8.91 2.47 9.60
CA SER A 95 10.26 2.63 9.04
C SER A 95 11.05 1.31 8.97
N ASN A 96 10.97 0.49 10.02
CA ASN A 96 11.62 -0.82 10.05
C ASN A 96 11.11 -1.73 8.92
N LEU A 97 9.79 -1.76 8.68
CA LEU A 97 9.22 -2.57 7.62
C LEU A 97 9.54 -1.99 6.24
N MET A 98 9.65 -0.66 6.12
CA MET A 98 10.08 -0.01 4.89
C MET A 98 11.49 -0.45 4.48
N GLU A 99 12.44 -0.46 5.42
CA GLU A 99 13.81 -0.94 5.19
C GLU A 99 13.82 -2.40 4.69
N GLU A 100 12.95 -3.25 5.22
CA GLU A 100 12.79 -4.64 4.75
C GLU A 100 12.30 -4.72 3.29
N PHE A 101 11.34 -3.88 2.90
CA PHE A 101 10.90 -3.80 1.50
C PHE A 101 11.99 -3.21 0.58
N GLU A 102 12.85 -2.33 1.06
CA GLU A 102 14.01 -1.83 0.31
C GLU A 102 15.06 -2.93 0.08
N LYS A 103 15.36 -3.73 1.10
CA LYS A 103 16.21 -4.93 0.96
C LYS A 103 15.63 -5.91 -0.06
N LEU A 104 14.32 -6.15 0.03
CA LEU A 104 13.60 -7.00 -0.92
C LEU A 104 13.72 -6.48 -2.35
N LEU A 105 13.53 -5.17 -2.55
CA LEU A 105 13.65 -4.53 -3.86
C LEU A 105 15.05 -4.72 -4.45
N PHE A 106 16.09 -4.48 -3.64
CA PHE A 106 17.48 -4.66 -4.05
C PHE A 106 17.75 -6.11 -4.47
N ASP A 107 17.31 -7.07 -3.67
CA ASP A 107 17.52 -8.49 -3.97
C ASP A 107 16.71 -8.97 -5.18
N LEU A 108 15.49 -8.46 -5.39
CA LEU A 108 14.71 -8.66 -6.61
C LEU A 108 15.43 -8.14 -7.84
N GLN A 109 15.99 -6.93 -7.79
CA GLN A 109 16.76 -6.37 -8.90
C GLN A 109 17.98 -7.22 -9.23
N ARG A 110 18.75 -7.64 -8.20
CA ARG A 110 19.89 -8.56 -8.36
C ARG A 110 19.46 -9.87 -9.00
N PHE A 111 18.38 -10.49 -8.51
CA PHE A 111 17.88 -11.76 -9.04
C PHE A 111 17.45 -11.61 -10.51
N ILE A 112 16.73 -10.56 -10.87
CA ILE A 112 16.29 -10.28 -12.24
C ILE A 112 17.48 -10.02 -13.19
N ALA A 113 18.52 -9.33 -12.69
CA ALA A 113 19.72 -9.06 -13.48
C ALA A 113 20.47 -10.36 -13.82
N ALA A 114 20.49 -11.32 -12.89
CA ALA A 114 21.03 -12.66 -13.08
C ALA A 114 19.97 -13.70 -13.49
N TYR A 115 18.86 -13.27 -14.13
CA TYR A 115 17.79 -14.20 -14.48
C TYR A 115 18.27 -15.28 -15.44
N GLY A 116 17.98 -16.55 -15.11
CA GLY A 116 18.38 -17.71 -15.90
C GLY A 116 19.78 -18.25 -15.61
N THR A 117 20.54 -17.64 -14.68
CA THR A 117 21.80 -18.24 -14.22
C THR A 117 21.55 -19.39 -13.25
N GLU A 118 22.39 -20.41 -13.33
CA GLU A 118 22.37 -21.51 -12.36
C GLU A 118 22.69 -20.99 -10.95
N ASN A 119 22.03 -21.58 -9.95
CA ASN A 119 22.18 -21.21 -8.53
C ASN A 119 21.79 -19.78 -8.15
N ASN A 120 21.07 -19.05 -8.99
CA ASN A 120 20.47 -17.78 -8.56
C ASN A 120 19.41 -18.04 -7.49
N LYS A 121 19.60 -17.43 -6.32
CA LYS A 121 18.77 -17.60 -5.13
C LYS A 121 18.53 -16.24 -4.51
N PHE A 122 17.32 -16.00 -4.04
CA PHE A 122 17.01 -14.85 -3.20
C PHE A 122 17.72 -14.96 -1.86
N ARG A 123 18.39 -13.88 -1.47
CA ARG A 123 19.10 -13.71 -0.21
C ARG A 123 18.15 -13.34 0.92
N PHE A 124 17.08 -12.59 0.62
CA PHE A 124 16.13 -12.13 1.64
C PHE A 124 15.42 -13.28 2.39
N CYS A 125 15.42 -14.48 1.81
CA CYS A 125 14.78 -15.67 2.38
C CYS A 125 15.76 -16.70 2.95
N VAL A 126 17.07 -16.42 2.92
CA VAL A 126 18.08 -17.26 3.56
C VAL A 126 18.02 -17.01 5.06
N LEU A 127 17.84 -18.06 5.86
CA LEU A 127 17.82 -17.94 7.33
C LEU A 127 19.22 -17.59 7.85
N TYR A 128 19.28 -16.79 8.93
CA TYR A 128 20.51 -16.41 9.62
C TYR A 128 21.50 -15.61 8.75
N HIS A 129 20.99 -14.84 7.79
CA HIS A 129 21.77 -13.89 6.99
C HIS A 129 21.44 -12.45 7.43
N GLU A 130 22.36 -11.51 7.26
CA GLU A 130 22.11 -10.09 7.61
C GLU A 130 21.00 -9.47 6.74
N ASP A 131 20.86 -9.98 5.52
CA ASP A 131 19.81 -9.60 4.56
C ASP A 131 18.48 -10.34 4.76
N THR A 132 18.34 -11.22 5.78
CA THR A 132 17.09 -11.95 5.99
C THR A 132 15.95 -10.98 6.24
N PHE A 133 14.85 -11.15 5.50
CA PHE A 133 13.65 -10.36 5.66
C PHE A 133 12.99 -10.60 7.01
N ASP A 134 12.59 -9.54 7.72
CA ASP A 134 11.82 -9.68 8.96
C ASP A 134 10.35 -10.06 8.68
N TYR A 135 10.13 -11.38 8.62
CA TYR A 135 8.79 -11.95 8.46
C TYR A 135 7.86 -11.68 9.65
N THR A 136 8.40 -11.42 10.85
CA THR A 136 7.60 -11.19 12.05
C THR A 136 6.98 -9.79 11.99
N GLY A 137 7.79 -8.77 11.68
CA GLY A 137 7.30 -7.40 11.49
C GLY A 137 6.21 -7.29 10.41
N LEU A 138 6.35 -8.02 9.30
CA LEU A 138 5.30 -8.07 8.27
C LEU A 138 4.03 -8.78 8.75
N ALA A 139 4.16 -9.92 9.45
CA ALA A 139 3.02 -10.66 9.98
C ALA A 139 2.24 -9.82 11.01
N ASP A 140 2.95 -9.15 11.91
CA ASP A 140 2.37 -8.28 12.94
C ASP A 140 1.64 -7.09 12.31
N TYR A 141 2.24 -6.47 11.27
CA TYR A 141 1.58 -5.39 10.52
C TYR A 141 0.27 -5.85 9.87
N ILE A 142 0.29 -7.01 9.19
CA ILE A 142 -0.90 -7.58 8.53
C ILE A 142 -1.97 -7.90 9.57
N ALA A 143 -1.60 -8.52 10.69
CA ALA A 143 -2.52 -8.84 11.77
C ALA A 143 -3.15 -7.56 12.35
N TYR A 144 -2.33 -6.57 12.70
CA TYR A 144 -2.79 -5.26 13.20
C TYR A 144 -3.80 -4.60 12.24
N LYS A 145 -3.48 -4.51 10.95
CA LYS A 145 -4.37 -3.93 9.93
C LYS A 145 -5.66 -4.72 9.75
N ALA A 146 -5.60 -6.06 9.81
CA ALA A 146 -6.79 -6.91 9.75
C ALA A 146 -7.74 -6.70 10.94
N PHE A 147 -7.21 -6.36 12.13
CA PHE A 147 -8.00 -6.06 13.31
C PHE A 147 -8.52 -4.62 13.37
N GLU A 148 -7.79 -3.61 12.86
CA GLU A 148 -8.32 -2.25 12.69
C GLU A 148 -9.64 -2.26 11.89
N ASN A 149 -9.71 -3.06 10.83
CA ASN A 149 -10.90 -3.20 9.98
C ASN A 149 -12.08 -3.90 10.68
N ARG A 150 -11.86 -4.62 11.80
CA ARG A 150 -12.93 -5.31 12.55
C ARG A 150 -13.55 -4.46 13.66
N ILE A 151 -12.82 -3.47 14.18
CA ILE A 151 -13.33 -2.59 15.25
C ILE A 151 -14.29 -1.52 14.70
N GLN A 152 -14.26 -1.28 13.38
CA GLN A 152 -15.14 -0.33 12.69
C GLN A 152 -16.45 -0.94 12.14
N LEU A 153 -16.73 -2.21 12.42
CA LEU A 153 -18.00 -2.90 12.09
C LEU A 153 -18.89 -3.02 13.33
#